data_AF-A0A7W0X228-F1
#
_entry.id   AF-A0A7W0X228-F1
#
_cell.length_a   1.000
_cell.length_b   1.000
_cell.length_c   1.000
_cell.angle_alpha   90.00
_cell.angle_beta   90.00
_cell.angle_gamma   90.00
#
_symmetry.space_group_name_H-M   'P 1'
#
loop_
_entity.id
_entity.type
_entity.pdbx_description
1 polymer ?
#
loop_
_entity_poly.entity_id
_entity_poly.type
_entity_poly.pdbx_seq_one_letter_code
_entity_poly.pdbx_strand_id
1 'polypeptide(L)'
;PLSSTLLEVEVPVALARFIAPKGSIAIHGVSLTVNAVDDTRLTVNLVPHTLAATNLKRLARGDRVNLEIDLIARYVERMFSYRG
;
A
#
# COMPACT_ATOMS: atom_id res chain seq x y z
N PRO A 1 -5.20 -11.17 23.03
CA PRO A 1 -5.22 -11.37 21.56
C PRO A 1 -5.01 -10.04 20.82
N LEU A 2 -3.87 -9.86 20.17
CA LEU A 2 -3.60 -8.70 19.30
C LEU A 2 -4.22 -8.99 17.92
N SER A 3 -5.52 -8.72 17.75
CA SER A 3 -6.15 -8.89 16.44
C SER A 3 -5.70 -7.77 15.50
N SER A 4 -5.05 -8.10 14.39
CA SER A 4 -4.78 -7.16 13.29
C SER A 4 -6.02 -7.00 12.41
N THR A 5 -6.19 -5.82 11.82
CA THR A 5 -7.24 -5.56 10.82
C THR A 5 -6.64 -5.64 9.42
N LEU A 6 -7.24 -6.44 8.55
CA LEU A 6 -6.84 -6.50 7.14
C LEU A 6 -7.52 -5.36 6.38
N LEU A 7 -6.73 -4.50 5.73
CA LEU A 7 -7.22 -3.44 4.86
C LEU A 7 -6.93 -3.83 3.40
N GLU A 8 -7.96 -3.90 2.58
CA GLU A 8 -7.87 -4.02 1.12
C GLU A 8 -8.00 -2.63 0.50
N VAL A 9 -7.14 -2.33 -0.48
CA VAL A 9 -7.18 -1.08 -1.23
C VAL A 9 -7.12 -1.37 -2.72
N GLU A 10 -8.07 -0.81 -3.46
CA GLU A 10 -8.03 -0.78 -4.91
C GLU A 10 -7.12 0.37 -5.38
N VAL A 11 -6.23 0.08 -6.32
CA VAL A 11 -5.25 1.01 -6.87
C VAL A 11 -5.46 1.19 -8.38
N PRO A 12 -5.14 2.37 -8.93
CA PRO A 12 -5.10 2.54 -10.38
C PRO A 12 -4.14 1.55 -11.05
N VAL A 13 -4.54 1.00 -12.20
CA VAL A 13 -3.73 0.04 -13.00
C VAL A 13 -2.29 0.55 -13.24
N ALA A 14 -2.14 1.85 -13.52
CA ALA A 14 -0.84 2.47 -13.74
C ALA A 14 0.09 2.43 -12.53
N LEU A 15 -0.45 2.32 -11.31
CA LEU A 15 0.31 2.22 -10.06
C LEU A 15 0.59 0.77 -9.65
N ALA A 16 -0.25 -0.19 -10.05
CA ALA A 16 -0.14 -1.59 -9.65
C ALA A 16 1.26 -2.19 -9.94
N ARG A 17 1.87 -1.84 -11.08
CA ARG A 17 3.22 -2.31 -11.47
C ARG A 17 4.35 -1.92 -10.50
N PHE A 18 4.13 -0.92 -9.65
CA PHE A 18 5.13 -0.46 -8.67
C PHE A 18 4.95 -1.10 -7.30
N ILE A 19 3.94 -1.94 -7.12
CA ILE A 19 3.55 -2.50 -5.83
C ILE A 19 3.82 -4.00 -5.87
N ALA A 20 4.67 -4.46 -4.98
CA ALA A 20 5.04 -5.88 -4.88
C ALA A 20 4.71 -6.42 -3.48
N PRO A 21 4.35 -7.71 -3.35
CA PRO A 21 4.24 -8.37 -2.06
C PRO A 21 5.53 -8.20 -1.24
N LYS A 22 5.37 -7.95 0.07
CA LYS A 22 6.46 -7.60 1.01
C LYS A 22 7.18 -6.27 0.70
N GLY A 23 6.71 -5.52 -0.30
CA GLY A 23 7.15 -4.15 -0.55
C GLY A 23 6.55 -3.15 0.43
N SER A 24 7.02 -1.92 0.35
CA SER A 24 6.52 -0.80 1.15
C SER A 24 5.47 0.00 0.37
N ILE A 25 4.46 0.50 1.08
CA ILE A 25 3.50 1.45 0.55
C ILE A 25 3.10 2.44 1.64
N ALA A 26 2.85 3.70 1.29
CA ALA A 26 2.25 4.64 2.21
C ALA A 26 0.77 4.84 1.92
N ILE A 27 -0.07 4.71 2.96
CA ILE A 27 -1.51 5.00 2.91
C ILE A 27 -1.79 6.15 3.88
N HIS A 28 -2.27 7.29 3.37
CA HIS A 28 -2.38 8.54 4.14
C HIS A 28 -1.07 8.89 4.89
N GLY A 29 0.08 8.70 4.24
CA GLY A 29 1.41 8.95 4.82
C GLY A 29 1.88 7.92 5.85
N VAL A 30 1.08 6.88 6.14
CA VAL A 30 1.46 5.79 7.04
C VAL A 30 2.19 4.72 6.25
N SER A 31 3.46 4.47 6.58
CA SER A 31 4.25 3.39 5.98
C SER A 31 3.74 2.03 6.44
N LEU A 32 3.44 1.16 5.47
CA LEU A 32 2.86 -0.16 5.67
C LEU A 32 3.54 -1.17 4.76
N THR A 33 3.53 -2.44 5.18
CA THR A 33 4.00 -3.56 4.37
C THR A 33 2.86 -4.16 3.57
N VAL A 34 3.06 -4.33 2.27
CA VAL A 34 2.12 -5.01 1.38
C VAL A 34 2.13 -6.51 1.70
N ASN A 35 0.98 -7.06 2.06
CA ASN A 35 0.83 -8.49 2.30
C ASN A 35 0.69 -9.27 1.00
N ALA A 36 -0.27 -8.86 0.16
CA ALA A 36 -0.58 -9.50 -1.11
C ALA A 36 -1.03 -8.44 -2.13
N VAL A 37 -0.86 -8.77 -3.40
CA VAL A 37 -1.31 -7.99 -4.54
C VAL A 37 -2.05 -8.95 -5.48
N ASP A 38 -3.25 -8.56 -5.90
CA ASP A 38 -4.10 -9.27 -6.85
C ASP A 38 -4.65 -8.25 -7.86
N ASP A 39 -4.12 -8.27 -9.09
CA ASP A 39 -4.35 -7.28 -10.14
C ASP A 39 -4.21 -5.83 -9.63
N THR A 40 -5.34 -5.16 -9.40
CA THR A 40 -5.44 -3.77 -8.95
C THR A 40 -5.76 -3.65 -7.46
N ARG A 41 -5.63 -4.72 -6.69
CA ARG A 41 -5.94 -4.74 -5.25
C ARG A 41 -4.71 -5.14 -4.47
N LEU A 42 -4.47 -4.42 -3.38
CA LEU A 42 -3.45 -4.78 -2.41
C LEU A 42 -4.08 -4.96 -1.03
N THR A 43 -3.41 -5.76 -0.20
CA THR A 43 -3.79 -5.91 1.19
C THR A 43 -2.64 -5.54 2.11
N VAL A 44 -2.96 -4.95 3.26
CA VAL A 44 -2.02 -4.61 4.34
C VAL A 44 -2.61 -5.01 5.68
N ASN A 45 -1.75 -5.37 6.64
CA ASN A 45 -2.17 -5.59 8.02
C ASN A 45 -2.00 -4.31 8.85
N LEU A 46 -3.06 -3.89 9.51
CA LEU A 46 -3.05 -2.82 10.49
C LEU A 46 -3.00 -3.43 11.88
N VAL A 47 -1.84 -3.30 12.54
CA VAL A 47 -1.69 -3.72 13.94
C VAL A 47 -2.36 -2.72 14.89
N PRO A 48 -2.77 -3.13 16.10
CA PRO A 48 -3.48 -2.26 17.03
C PRO A 48 -2.78 -0.92 17.32
N HIS A 49 -1.45 -0.93 17.42
CA HIS A 49 -0.68 0.30 17.63
C HIS A 49 -0.81 1.28 16.46
N THR A 50 -0.73 0.80 15.21
CA THR A 50 -0.91 1.63 14.00
C THR A 50 -2.31 2.22 13.94
N LEU A 51 -3.34 1.43 14.26
CA LEU A 51 -4.72 1.93 14.31
C LEU A 51 -4.91 2.99 15.41
N ALA A 52 -4.28 2.79 16.57
CA ALA A 52 -4.36 3.74 17.68
C ALA A 52 -3.66 5.07 17.36
N ALA A 53 -2.50 5.01 16.70
CA ALA A 53 -1.63 6.16 16.43
C ALA A 53 -1.96 6.93 15.14
N THR A 54 -2.86 6.42 14.29
CA THR A 54 -3.16 7.01 12.98
C THR A 54 -4.65 7.27 12.77
N ASN A 55 -5.00 7.95 11.68
CA ASN A 55 -6.38 8.16 11.27
C ASN A 55 -6.98 6.95 10.51
N LEU A 56 -6.20 5.89 10.23
CA LEU A 56 -6.65 4.73 9.45
C LEU A 56 -7.83 3.99 10.09
N LYS A 57 -7.98 4.05 11.42
CA LYS A 57 -9.14 3.49 12.14
C LYS A 57 -10.48 4.12 11.77
N ARG A 58 -10.47 5.28 11.10
CA ARG A 58 -11.67 6.01 10.70
C ARG A 58 -12.11 5.68 9.27
N LEU A 59 -11.29 4.94 8.52
CA LEU A 59 -11.61 4.56 7.15
C LEU A 59 -12.83 3.65 7.14
N ALA A 60 -13.77 3.97 6.26
CA ALA A 60 -14.90 3.15 5.89
C ALA A 60 -14.68 2.54 4.50
N ARG A 61 -15.42 1.47 4.21
CA ARG A 61 -15.42 0.87 2.87
C ARG A 61 -15.91 1.91 1.85
N GLY A 62 -15.13 2.10 0.80
CA GLY A 62 -15.42 3.06 -0.27
C GLY A 62 -14.73 4.42 -0.08
N ASP A 63 -14.07 4.66 1.07
CA ASP A 63 -13.27 5.86 1.25
C ASP A 63 -12.09 5.88 0.28
N ARG A 64 -11.79 7.08 -0.25
CA ARG A 64 -10.57 7.30 -1.01
C ARG A 64 -9.39 7.46 -0.06
N VAL A 65 -8.27 6.87 -0.43
CA VAL A 65 -7.03 6.99 0.32
C VAL A 65 -5.95 7.65 -0.52
N ASN A 66 -5.03 8.36 0.14
CA ASN A 66 -3.83 8.85 -0.52
C ASN A 66 -2.80 7.73 -0.56
N LEU A 67 -2.29 7.41 -1.75
CA LEU A 67 -1.30 6.36 -1.97
C LEU A 67 0.02 6.95 -2.43
N GLU A 68 1.10 6.50 -1.81
CA GLU A 68 2.47 6.78 -2.25
C GLU A 68 3.21 5.46 -2.46
N ILE A 69 3.71 5.26 -3.67
CA ILE A 69 4.49 4.08 -4.05
C ILE A 69 5.93 4.20 -3.56
N ASP A 70 6.58 3.06 -3.35
CA ASP A 70 7.99 3.02 -2.95
C ASP A 70 8.87 3.76 -3.97
N LEU A 71 9.73 4.63 -3.46
CA LEU A 71 10.67 5.39 -4.26
C LEU A 71 11.64 4.47 -5.03
N ILE A 72 12.05 3.35 -4.43
CA ILE A 72 12.91 2.35 -5.09
C ILE A 72 12.19 1.76 -6.29
N ALA A 73 10.91 1.43 -6.17
CA ALA A 73 10.13 0.88 -7.29
C ALA A 73 10.07 1.86 -8.47
N ARG A 74 9.93 3.17 -8.21
CA ARG A 74 10.00 4.21 -9.25
C ARG A 74 11.36 4.27 -9.94
N TYR A 75 12.44 4.20 -9.17
CA TYR A 75 13.79 4.25 -9.72
C TYR A 75 14.12 3.01 -10.54
N VAL A 76 13.75 1.82 -10.04
CA VAL A 76 13.93 0.55 -10.75
C VAL A 76 13.22 0.58 -12.10
N GLU A 77 11.95 0.98 -12.13
CA GLU A 77 11.22 1.11 -13.40
C GLU A 77 11.87 2.13 -14.35
N ARG A 78 12.31 3.27 -13.82
CA ARG A 78 13.03 4.27 -14.61
C ARG A 78 14.35 3.72 -15.18
N MET A 79 15.05 2.84 -14.46
CA MET A 79 16.27 2.21 -14.98
C MET A 79 15.95 1.21 -16.09
N PHE A 80 14.86 0.45 -15.98
CA PHE A 80 14.40 -0.46 -17.03
C PHE A 80 13.95 0.30 -18.28
N SER A 81 13.30 1.46 -18.14
CA SER A 81 12.85 2.25 -19.30
C SER A 81 13.99 2.88 -20.12
N TYR A 82 15.19 3.05 -19.54
CA TYR A 82 16.38 3.48 -20.28
C TYR A 82 17.16 2.33 -20.95
N ARG A 83 16.79 1.08 -20.68
CA ARG A 83 17.39 -0.11 -21.34
C ARG A 83 16.61 -0.55 -22.59
N GLY A 84 15.60 0.22 -22.99
CA GLY A 84 14.86 0.08 -24.25
C GLY A 84 15.50 0.88 -25.38
#